data_AF-U7L4A2-F1
#
_entry.id   AF-U7L4A2-F1
#
_cell.length_a   1.000
_cell.length_b   1.000
_cell.length_c   1.000
_cell.angle_alpha   90.00
_cell.angle_beta   90.00
_cell.angle_gamma   90.00
#
_symmetry.space_group_name_H-M   'P 1'
#
loop_
_entity.id
_entity.type
_entity.pdbx_description
1 polymer ?
#
loop_
_entity_poly.entity_id
_entity_poly.type
_entity_poly.pdbx_seq_one_letter_code
_entity_poly.pdbx_strand_id
1 'polypeptide(L)'
;MTRSFGAVADPEDPGASFIYDLGMKFPEKLTDGTVPVDKGRVTLSPENVSYLAADFMVIYNRTGSIEEVENTPGYKDLPQVKSGATLAGDEAVVAGLNNPTSLSRAWVLDKTMPTLEKVGK
;
A
#
# COMPACT_ATOMS: atom_id res chain seq x y z
N MET A 1 6.83 19.69 8.00
CA MET A 1 7.17 18.57 7.09
C MET A 1 6.14 18.55 6.00
N THR A 2 6.55 18.54 4.73
CA THR A 2 5.63 18.35 3.61
C THR A 2 5.09 16.92 3.67
N ARG A 3 3.77 16.77 3.61
CA ARG A 3 3.08 15.47 3.60
C ARG A 3 3.54 14.68 2.38
N SER A 4 3.83 13.39 2.54
CA SER A 4 4.25 12.50 1.45
C SER A 4 3.66 11.10 1.64
N PHE A 5 3.62 10.33 0.57
CA PHE A 5 3.26 8.91 0.58
C PHE A 5 4.51 8.05 0.50
N GLY A 6 4.64 7.09 1.42
CA GLY A 6 5.65 6.04 1.32
C GLY A 6 5.02 4.77 0.76
N ALA A 7 5.68 4.13 -0.20
CA ALA A 7 5.27 2.81 -0.72
C ALA A 7 6.47 1.89 -0.87
N VAL A 8 6.27 0.58 -0.65
CA VAL A 8 7.28 -0.44 -0.95
C VAL A 8 7.33 -0.62 -2.46
N ALA A 9 8.54 -0.66 -3.01
CA ALA A 9 8.78 -0.67 -4.45
C ALA A 9 9.86 -1.68 -4.88
N ASP A 10 10.58 -2.27 -3.93
CA ASP A 10 11.60 -3.27 -4.22
C ASP A 10 11.06 -4.68 -3.93
N PRO A 11 11.02 -5.58 -4.92
CA PRO A 11 10.63 -6.97 -4.72
C PRO A 11 11.50 -7.72 -3.68
N GLU A 12 12.72 -7.25 -3.42
CA GLU A 12 13.63 -7.83 -2.41
C GLU A 12 13.40 -7.25 -1.00
N ASP A 13 12.55 -6.22 -0.82
CA ASP A 13 12.20 -5.71 0.51
C ASP A 13 11.46 -6.81 1.31
N PRO A 14 11.76 -7.05 2.59
CA PRO A 14 11.05 -8.04 3.41
C PRO A 14 9.53 -7.87 3.38
N GLY A 15 9.05 -6.62 3.30
CA GLY A 15 7.64 -6.26 3.19
C GLY A 15 6.98 -6.66 1.86
N ALA A 16 7.77 -6.98 0.84
CA ALA A 16 7.28 -7.52 -0.43
C ALA A 16 6.92 -9.00 -0.33
N SER A 17 7.61 -9.78 0.51
CA SER A 17 7.48 -11.25 0.54
C SER A 17 6.03 -11.75 0.67
N PHE A 18 5.21 -11.10 1.49
CA PHE A 18 3.80 -11.47 1.66
C PHE A 18 3.00 -11.30 0.36
N ILE A 19 3.21 -10.18 -0.33
CA ILE A 19 2.53 -9.84 -1.58
C ILE A 19 2.94 -10.83 -2.67
N TYR A 20 4.23 -11.13 -2.80
CA TYR A 20 4.75 -12.04 -3.82
C TYR A 20 4.39 -13.51 -3.57
N ASP A 21 4.31 -13.95 -2.31
CA ASP A 21 3.86 -15.31 -1.98
C ASP A 21 2.41 -15.58 -2.39
N LEU A 22 1.58 -14.52 -2.46
CA LEU A 22 0.20 -14.59 -2.97
C LEU A 22 0.12 -14.47 -4.50
N GLY A 23 1.26 -14.43 -5.21
CA GLY A 23 1.33 -14.28 -6.66
C GLY A 23 1.01 -12.86 -7.16
N MET A 24 1.00 -11.87 -6.28
CA MET A 24 0.78 -10.47 -6.63
C MET A 24 2.11 -9.79 -7.03
N LYS A 25 2.00 -8.56 -7.53
CA LYS A 25 3.15 -7.72 -7.90
C LYS A 25 2.88 -6.27 -7.49
N PHE A 26 3.95 -5.50 -7.32
CA PHE A 26 3.81 -4.05 -7.12
C PHE A 26 3.38 -3.35 -8.42
N PRO A 27 2.72 -2.18 -8.32
CA PRO A 27 2.38 -1.38 -9.48
C PRO A 27 3.63 -1.00 -10.28
N GLU A 28 3.56 -1.15 -11.60
CA GLU A 28 4.70 -0.89 -12.50
C GLU A 28 5.25 0.53 -12.35
N LYS A 29 4.39 1.51 -12.07
CA LYS A 29 4.79 2.91 -11.82
C LYS A 29 5.72 3.11 -10.62
N LEU A 30 5.77 2.15 -9.70
CA LEU A 30 6.69 2.19 -8.56
C LEU A 30 8.00 1.45 -8.86
N THR A 31 8.03 0.57 -9.86
CA THR A 31 9.14 -0.35 -10.14
C THR A 31 9.81 -0.12 -11.50
N ASP A 32 9.25 0.72 -12.38
CA ASP A 32 9.75 1.03 -13.72
C ASP A 32 10.98 1.96 -13.75
N GLY A 33 11.45 2.40 -12.57
CA GLY A 33 12.59 3.29 -12.42
C GLY A 33 12.27 4.77 -12.63
N THR A 34 11.00 5.14 -12.83
CA THR A 34 10.59 6.55 -12.97
C THR A 34 10.63 7.32 -11.65
N VAL A 35 10.50 6.62 -10.52
CA VAL A 35 10.59 7.19 -9.17
C VAL A 35 11.84 6.64 -8.48
N PRO A 36 12.68 7.49 -7.86
CA PRO A 36 13.83 7.04 -7.09
C PRO A 36 13.40 6.13 -5.93
N VAL A 37 14.03 4.95 -5.86
CA VAL A 37 13.87 4.00 -4.75
C VAL A 37 15.03 4.20 -3.78
N ASP A 38 14.71 4.41 -2.50
CA ASP A 38 15.68 4.43 -1.39
C ASP A 38 15.29 3.35 -0.36
N LYS A 39 16.23 2.46 -0.05
CA LYS A 39 16.02 1.36 0.92
C LYS A 39 14.71 0.59 0.69
N GLY A 40 14.49 0.20 -0.56
CA GLY A 40 13.34 -0.59 -1.00
C GLY A 40 12.00 0.17 -1.10
N ARG A 41 12.01 1.49 -0.87
CA ARG A 41 10.79 2.31 -0.82
C ARG A 41 10.89 3.52 -1.72
N VAL A 42 9.73 3.96 -2.20
CA VAL A 42 9.56 5.26 -2.85
C VAL A 42 8.92 6.24 -1.88
N THR A 43 9.26 7.52 -2.06
CA THR A 43 8.56 8.64 -1.43
C THR A 43 7.91 9.48 -2.51
N LEU A 44 6.58 9.58 -2.50
CA LEU A 44 5.79 10.31 -3.47
C LEU A 44 5.24 11.58 -2.82
N SER A 45 5.27 12.68 -3.57
CA SER A 45 4.55 13.88 -3.19
C SER A 45 3.04 13.71 -3.40
N PRO A 46 2.18 14.49 -2.70
CA PRO A 46 0.73 14.33 -2.80
C PRO A 46 0.18 14.52 -4.22
N GLU A 47 0.81 15.35 -5.04
CA GLU A 47 0.44 15.52 -6.45
C GLU A 47 0.63 14.26 -7.30
N ASN A 48 1.47 13.31 -6.85
CA ASN A 48 1.72 12.05 -7.53
C ASN A 48 0.92 10.88 -6.92
N VAL A 49 -0.17 11.16 -6.18
CA VAL A 49 -0.99 10.12 -5.54
C VAL A 49 -1.49 9.05 -6.53
N SER A 50 -1.69 9.40 -7.81
CA SER A 50 -2.10 8.47 -8.86
C SER A 50 -1.11 7.32 -9.10
N TYR A 51 0.15 7.46 -8.68
CA TYR A 51 1.17 6.42 -8.81
C TYR A 51 0.91 5.25 -7.85
N LEU A 52 0.08 5.47 -6.82
CA LEU A 52 -0.40 4.43 -5.91
C LEU A 52 -1.53 3.58 -6.52
N ALA A 53 -1.94 3.81 -7.78
CA ALA A 53 -2.97 3.01 -8.42
C ALA A 53 -2.58 1.53 -8.44
N ALA A 54 -3.44 0.70 -7.85
CA ALA A 54 -3.21 -0.74 -7.67
C ALA A 54 -4.55 -1.47 -7.66
N ASP A 55 -4.52 -2.79 -7.70
CA ASP A 55 -5.71 -3.63 -7.50
C ASP A 55 -6.10 -3.71 -6.02
N PHE A 56 -5.12 -3.67 -5.12
CA PHE A 56 -5.27 -3.76 -3.67
C PHE A 56 -4.29 -2.82 -2.97
N MET A 57 -4.73 -2.17 -1.90
CA MET A 57 -3.86 -1.28 -1.10
C MET A 57 -4.15 -1.39 0.39
N VAL A 58 -3.09 -1.39 1.19
CA VAL A 58 -3.16 -1.14 2.63
C VAL A 58 -2.38 0.14 2.92
N ILE A 59 -2.99 1.09 3.61
CA ILE A 59 -2.40 2.39 3.88
C ILE A 59 -2.81 2.91 5.26
N TYR A 60 -1.93 3.66 5.91
CA TYR A 60 -2.22 4.35 7.16
C TYR A 60 -1.59 5.74 7.15
N ASN A 61 -2.09 6.63 8.01
CA ASN A 61 -1.46 7.93 8.25
C ASN A 61 -0.58 7.83 9.50
N ARG A 62 0.74 7.99 9.34
CA ARG A 62 1.71 7.86 10.44
C ARG A 62 1.60 8.96 11.50
N THR A 63 1.10 10.14 11.15
CA THR A 63 1.13 11.32 12.04
C THR A 63 -0.23 11.98 12.24
N GLY A 64 -1.33 11.31 11.89
CA GLY A 64 -2.66 11.93 11.95
C GLY A 64 -3.79 10.98 11.58
N SER A 65 -4.96 11.55 11.29
CA SER A 65 -6.15 10.79 10.90
C SER A 65 -6.04 10.24 9.48
N ILE A 66 -6.60 9.06 9.23
CA ILE A 66 -6.69 8.51 7.87
C ILE A 66 -7.53 9.41 6.94
N GLU A 67 -8.51 10.14 7.48
CA GLU A 67 -9.36 11.07 6.71
C GLU A 67 -8.52 12.14 5.98
N GLU A 68 -7.40 12.56 6.56
CA GLU A 68 -6.52 13.52 5.91
C GLU A 68 -5.83 12.93 4.66
N VAL A 69 -5.55 11.61 4.66
CA VAL A 69 -5.04 10.91 3.48
C VAL A 69 -6.15 10.84 2.44
N GLU A 70 -7.35 10.43 2.86
CA GLU A 70 -8.52 10.26 1.99
C GLU A 70 -9.00 11.57 1.35
N ASN A 71 -8.71 12.71 1.97
CA ASN A 71 -8.98 14.05 1.45
C ASN A 71 -7.90 14.58 0.50
N THR A 72 -6.84 13.82 0.21
CA THR A 72 -5.83 14.21 -0.78
C THR A 72 -6.47 14.27 -2.18
N PRO A 73 -6.32 15.38 -2.94
CA PRO A 73 -6.83 15.47 -4.31
C PRO A 73 -6.37 14.30 -5.17
N GLY A 74 -7.31 13.61 -5.83
CA GLY A 74 -7.04 12.43 -6.65
C GLY A 74 -7.03 11.09 -5.90
N TYR A 75 -6.99 11.07 -4.56
CA TYR A 75 -7.01 9.81 -3.79
C TYR A 75 -8.30 9.01 -4.03
N LYS A 76 -9.45 9.68 -3.99
CA LYS A 76 -10.76 9.06 -4.25
C LYS A 76 -10.92 8.56 -5.69
N ASP A 77 -10.02 8.95 -6.59
CA ASP A 77 -10.04 8.51 -7.97
C ASP A 77 -9.30 7.19 -8.23
N LEU A 78 -8.50 6.73 -7.25
CA LEU A 78 -7.75 5.49 -7.33
C LEU A 78 -8.68 4.27 -7.51
N PRO A 79 -8.32 3.32 -8.39
CA PRO A 79 -9.17 2.16 -8.70
C PRO A 79 -9.49 1.29 -7.47
N GLN A 80 -8.51 1.04 -6.61
CA GLN A 80 -8.69 0.31 -5.36
C GLN A 80 -9.54 1.05 -4.32
N VAL A 81 -9.63 2.39 -4.41
CA VAL A 81 -10.48 3.18 -3.51
C VAL A 81 -11.93 3.11 -4.00
N LYS A 82 -12.14 3.25 -5.31
CA LYS A 82 -13.47 3.13 -5.95
C LYS A 82 -14.09 1.74 -5.79
N SER A 83 -13.30 0.68 -5.94
CA SER A 83 -13.74 -0.72 -5.74
C SER A 83 -13.88 -1.11 -4.27
N GLY A 84 -13.38 -0.29 -3.34
CA GLY A 84 -13.30 -0.63 -1.93
C GLY A 84 -12.23 -1.66 -1.58
N ALA A 85 -11.34 -2.00 -2.52
CA ALA A 85 -10.15 -2.85 -2.32
C ALA A 85 -8.99 -2.11 -1.60
N THR A 86 -9.34 -1.18 -0.70
CA THR A 86 -8.39 -0.44 0.14
C THR A 86 -8.69 -0.70 1.61
N LEU A 87 -7.69 -1.16 2.36
CA LEU A 87 -7.71 -1.22 3.82
C LEU A 87 -6.98 -0.01 4.38
N ALA A 88 -7.74 1.01 4.80
CA ALA A 88 -7.21 2.29 5.24
C ALA A 88 -7.21 2.42 6.77
N GLY A 89 -6.14 2.98 7.34
CA GLY A 89 -6.03 3.36 8.74
C GLY A 89 -5.52 2.29 9.69
N ASP A 90 -5.34 1.04 9.24
CA ASP A 90 -4.85 -0.05 10.09
C ASP A 90 -3.31 -0.12 10.12
N GLU A 91 -2.70 0.65 11.02
CA GLU A 91 -1.25 0.68 11.22
C GLU A 91 -0.68 -0.70 11.60
N ALA A 92 -1.42 -1.51 12.35
CA ALA A 92 -0.95 -2.83 12.79
C ALA A 92 -0.83 -3.79 11.60
N VAL A 93 -1.79 -3.75 10.67
CA VAL A 93 -1.69 -4.53 9.41
C VAL A 93 -0.52 -4.04 8.55
N VAL A 94 -0.33 -2.73 8.41
CA VAL A 94 0.82 -2.19 7.65
C VAL A 94 2.16 -2.57 8.28
N ALA A 95 2.27 -2.53 9.60
CA ALA A 95 3.47 -2.96 10.32
C ALA A 95 3.74 -4.47 10.14
N GLY A 96 2.68 -5.29 10.21
CA GLY A 96 2.75 -6.74 10.00
C GLY A 96 3.12 -7.14 8.58
N LEU A 97 2.71 -6.35 7.58
CA LEU A 97 3.15 -6.48 6.19
C LEU A 97 4.63 -6.11 6.03
N ASN A 98 5.07 -4.97 6.57
CA ASN A 98 6.44 -4.49 6.40
C ASN A 98 7.51 -5.34 7.12
N ASN A 99 7.15 -5.96 8.25
CA ASN A 99 8.07 -6.75 9.06
C ASN A 99 7.45 -8.13 9.36
N PRO A 100 7.36 -9.01 8.35
CA PRO A 100 6.62 -10.25 8.47
C PRO A 100 7.32 -11.27 9.39
N THR A 101 6.51 -11.99 10.16
CA THR A 101 6.86 -13.19 10.93
C THR A 101 5.85 -14.29 10.58
N SER A 102 6.13 -15.54 10.91
CA SER A 102 5.17 -16.64 10.65
C SER A 102 3.79 -16.36 11.26
N LEU A 103 3.74 -15.77 12.46
CA LEU A 103 2.48 -15.44 13.13
C LEU A 103 1.80 -14.22 12.50
N SER A 104 2.55 -13.15 12.21
CA SER A 104 1.95 -11.93 11.64
C SER A 104 1.41 -12.17 10.24
N ARG A 105 2.01 -13.08 9.45
CA ARG A 105 1.53 -13.41 8.10
C ARG A 105 0.13 -14.01 8.10
N ALA A 106 -0.12 -15.00 8.97
CA ALA A 106 -1.45 -15.61 9.08
C ALA A 106 -2.49 -14.57 9.51
N TRP A 107 -2.15 -13.77 10.53
CA TRP A 107 -3.05 -12.72 11.02
C TRP A 107 -3.32 -11.62 9.98
N VAL A 108 -2.29 -11.15 9.25
CA VAL A 108 -2.43 -10.16 8.17
C VAL A 108 -3.30 -10.71 7.05
N LEU A 109 -3.12 -11.98 6.67
CA LEU A 109 -3.97 -12.62 5.67
C LEU A 109 -5.43 -12.60 6.09
N ASP A 110 -5.75 -13.02 7.31
CA ASP A 110 -7.12 -12.98 7.84
C ASP A 110 -7.70 -11.56 7.84
N LYS A 111 -6.90 -10.54 8.17
CA LYS A 111 -7.34 -9.14 8.19
C LYS A 111 -7.54 -8.54 6.80
N THR A 112 -6.75 -8.97 5.83
CA THR A 112 -6.77 -8.42 4.46
C THR A 112 -7.74 -9.16 3.55
N MET A 113 -8.10 -10.41 3.86
CA MET A 113 -8.97 -11.26 3.03
C MET A 113 -10.28 -10.57 2.60
N PRO A 114 -11.07 -9.93 3.50
CA PRO A 114 -12.32 -9.28 3.08
C PRO A 114 -12.13 -8.14 2.08
N THR A 115 -10.98 -7.48 2.12
CA THR A 115 -10.62 -6.41 1.18
C THR A 115 -10.08 -6.99 -0.13
N LEU A 116 -9.28 -8.06 -0.05
CA LEU A 116 -8.78 -8.80 -1.22
C LEU A 116 -9.93 -9.41 -2.05
N GLU A 117 -10.99 -9.88 -1.41
CA GLU A 117 -12.19 -10.40 -2.10
C GLU A 117 -12.90 -9.36 -2.98
N LYS A 118 -12.57 -8.07 -2.87
CA LYS A 118 -13.13 -7.00 -3.71
C LYS A 118 -12.32 -6.74 -4.97
N VAL A 119 -11.13 -7.34 -5.08
CA VAL A 119 -10.29 -7.24 -6.29
C VAL A 119 -10.99 -7.93 -7.46
N GLY A 120 -11.08 -7.25 -8.61
CA GLY A 120 -11.64 -7.81 -9.85
C GLY A 120 -13.16 -8.00 -9.87
N LYS A 121 -13.89 -7.42 -8.91
CA LYS A 121 -15.37 -7.35 -8.92
C LYS A 121 -15.89 -6.09 -9.59
#